data_AF-U1NS48-F1
#
_entry.id   AF-U1NS48-F1
#
_cell.length_a   1.000
_cell.length_b   1.000
_cell.length_c   1.000
_cell.angle_alpha   90.00
_cell.angle_beta   90.00
_cell.angle_gamma   90.00
#
_symmetry.space_group_name_H-M   'P 1'
#
loop_
_entity.id
_entity.type
_entity.pdbx_description
1 polymer ?
#
loop_
_entity_poly.entity_id
_entity_poly.type
_entity_poly.pdbx_seq_one_letter_code
_entity_poly.pdbx_strand_id
1 'polypeptide(L)'
;MAPCAGADVIVTHHGLSWGGIERVTDRHYDRISALVDDDIALYVSHLPLDGHQTLGNAAAIADLLNLDDTDPFGKMGPEVVGQQGVAPASLTRDELTTTLESELEDDDVQVLDFGPEEVERIAIVTGSGTDWLDEARDAGADTLITGEGKQQVYHRAREAGINVVLAGHYATETGGVRRLQSLAEEWGLSTSYHSHPTGL
;
A
#
# COMPACT_ATOMS: atom_id res chain seq x y z
N MET A 1 -3.72 -13.82 17.50
CA MET A 1 -4.22 -12.44 17.67
C MET A 1 -4.70 -12.36 19.10
N ALA A 2 -4.15 -11.46 19.90
CA ALA A 2 -4.88 -11.09 21.11
C ALA A 2 -6.19 -10.46 20.63
N PRO A 3 -7.36 -10.92 21.11
CA PRO A 3 -8.61 -10.28 20.75
C PRO A 3 -8.47 -8.80 21.12
N CYS A 4 -8.86 -7.91 20.23
CA CYS A 4 -9.17 -6.53 20.58
C CYS A 4 -10.35 -6.60 21.55
N ALA A 5 -10.09 -6.89 22.81
CA ALA A 5 -11.10 -7.18 23.80
C ALA A 5 -12.07 -5.99 23.89
N GLY A 6 -13.30 -6.19 23.42
CA GLY A 6 -14.34 -5.16 23.37
C GLY A 6 -14.54 -4.43 22.04
N ALA A 7 -13.92 -4.87 20.93
CA ALA A 7 -14.23 -4.34 19.60
C ALA A 7 -15.48 -5.02 19.00
N ASP A 8 -16.38 -4.24 18.40
CA ASP A 8 -17.55 -4.78 17.67
C ASP A 8 -17.19 -5.21 16.23
N VAL A 9 -16.20 -4.54 15.63
CA VAL A 9 -15.78 -4.75 14.24
C VAL A 9 -14.26 -4.63 14.14
N ILE A 10 -13.64 -5.55 13.42
CA ILE A 10 -12.25 -5.46 12.96
C ILE A 10 -12.24 -5.14 11.48
N VAL A 11 -11.52 -4.08 11.11
CA VAL A 11 -11.28 -3.66 9.73
C VAL A 11 -9.82 -4.02 9.38
N THR A 12 -9.61 -4.79 8.32
CA THR A 12 -8.26 -5.09 7.82
C THR A 12 -8.13 -4.88 6.32
N HIS A 13 -6.91 -4.61 5.87
CA HIS A 13 -6.57 -4.68 4.45
C HIS A 13 -6.46 -6.14 3.99
N HIS A 14 -5.69 -6.94 4.75
CA HIS A 14 -5.50 -8.37 4.52
C HIS A 14 -6.42 -9.23 5.39
N GLY A 15 -7.24 -10.05 4.72
CA GLY A 15 -8.26 -10.89 5.34
C GLY A 15 -7.83 -12.33 5.63
N LEU A 16 -8.82 -13.17 5.93
CA LEU A 16 -8.64 -14.59 6.22
C LEU A 16 -8.76 -15.49 4.97
N SER A 17 -9.34 -15.00 3.87
CA SER A 17 -9.66 -15.81 2.69
C SER A 17 -9.02 -15.25 1.42
N TRP A 18 -8.29 -16.11 0.72
CA TRP A 18 -7.53 -15.81 -0.50
C TRP A 18 -7.85 -16.85 -1.57
N GLY A 19 -9.08 -16.79 -2.11
CA GLY A 19 -9.61 -17.82 -3.01
C GLY A 19 -10.57 -18.83 -2.34
N GLY A 20 -11.07 -18.51 -1.13
CA GLY A 20 -12.05 -19.31 -0.40
C GLY A 20 -11.50 -19.96 0.87
N ILE A 21 -12.38 -20.61 1.63
CA ILE A 21 -12.05 -21.45 2.79
C ILE A 21 -12.84 -22.74 2.64
N GLU A 22 -12.17 -23.82 2.25
CA GLU A 22 -12.83 -25.11 2.04
C GLU A 22 -13.12 -25.84 3.36
N ARG A 23 -12.25 -25.67 4.36
CA ARG A 23 -12.33 -26.32 5.68
C ARG A 23 -11.86 -25.35 6.76
N VAL A 24 -12.58 -25.35 7.89
CA VAL A 24 -12.22 -24.56 9.07
C VAL A 24 -11.56 -25.47 10.10
N THR A 25 -10.25 -25.63 9.97
CA THR A 25 -9.39 -26.41 10.90
C THR A 25 -8.14 -25.61 11.26
N ASP A 26 -7.43 -26.05 12.29
CA ASP A 26 -6.12 -25.51 12.69
C ASP A 26 -6.14 -23.98 12.77
N ARG A 27 -5.19 -23.31 12.09
CA ARG A 27 -5.08 -21.84 12.08
C ARG A 27 -6.33 -21.12 11.58
N HIS A 28 -7.09 -21.70 10.64
CA HIS A 28 -8.35 -21.08 10.20
C HIS A 28 -9.41 -21.18 11.30
N TYR A 29 -9.48 -22.32 11.99
CA TYR A 29 -10.34 -22.48 13.16
C TYR A 29 -9.96 -21.47 14.24
N ASP A 30 -8.70 -21.40 14.66
CA ASP A 30 -8.27 -20.50 15.75
C ASP A 30 -8.60 -19.03 15.49
N ARG A 31 -8.51 -18.58 14.23
CA ARG A 31 -8.80 -17.19 13.85
C ARG A 31 -10.30 -16.93 13.73
N ILE A 32 -11.05 -17.87 13.14
CA ILE A 32 -12.50 -17.72 12.94
C ILE A 32 -13.25 -17.88 14.27
N SER A 33 -12.89 -18.88 15.09
CA SER A 33 -13.54 -19.10 16.38
C SER A 33 -13.34 -17.90 17.30
N ALA A 34 -12.15 -17.28 17.31
CA ALA A 34 -11.92 -16.06 18.11
C ALA A 34 -12.84 -14.89 17.70
N LEU A 35 -13.18 -14.75 16.41
CA LEU A 35 -14.14 -13.73 15.97
C LEU A 35 -15.57 -14.09 16.37
N VAL A 36 -15.94 -15.37 16.22
CA VAL A 36 -17.31 -15.86 16.48
C VAL A 36 -17.61 -15.90 17.98
N ASP A 37 -16.68 -16.37 18.80
CA ASP A 37 -16.85 -16.54 20.25
C ASP A 37 -17.03 -15.18 20.96
N ASP A 38 -16.44 -14.12 20.39
CA ASP A 38 -16.52 -12.75 20.90
C ASP A 38 -17.53 -11.85 20.11
N ASP A 39 -18.30 -12.42 19.17
CA ASP A 39 -19.29 -11.73 18.31
C ASP A 39 -18.71 -10.51 17.54
N ILE A 40 -17.49 -10.66 17.02
CA ILE A 40 -16.75 -9.61 16.32
C ILE A 40 -16.92 -9.76 14.80
N ALA A 41 -17.42 -8.71 14.13
CA ALA A 41 -17.46 -8.68 12.68
C ALA A 41 -16.07 -8.45 12.08
N LEU A 42 -15.74 -9.13 10.97
CA LEU A 42 -14.53 -8.86 10.20
C LEU A 42 -14.91 -8.23 8.85
N TYR A 43 -14.46 -6.99 8.63
CA TYR A 43 -14.55 -6.29 7.35
C TYR A 43 -13.17 -6.23 6.70
N VAL A 44 -13.09 -6.62 5.43
CA VAL A 44 -11.83 -6.64 4.68
C VAL A 44 -12.01 -5.86 3.39
N SER A 45 -11.11 -4.90 3.14
CA SER A 45 -11.01 -4.21 1.86
C SER A 45 -9.59 -4.29 1.33
N HIS A 46 -9.39 -5.15 0.33
CA HIS A 46 -8.10 -5.39 -0.32
C HIS A 46 -7.92 -4.43 -1.52
N LEU A 47 -7.94 -4.94 -2.76
CA LEU A 47 -7.78 -4.15 -4.00
C LEU A 47 -8.61 -2.84 -4.05
N PRO A 48 -9.89 -2.80 -3.60
CA PRO A 48 -10.62 -1.54 -3.58
C PRO A 48 -9.97 -0.49 -2.68
N LEU A 49 -9.34 -0.89 -1.58
CA LEU A 49 -8.59 0.00 -0.70
C LEU A 49 -7.18 0.30 -1.23
N ASP A 50 -6.60 -0.50 -2.12
CA ASP A 50 -5.35 -0.11 -2.78
C ASP A 50 -5.57 1.04 -3.74
N GLY A 51 -6.55 0.88 -4.64
CA GLY A 51 -6.79 1.76 -5.76
C GLY A 51 -7.83 2.86 -5.54
N HIS A 52 -8.42 3.00 -4.34
CA HIS A 52 -9.36 4.11 -4.10
C HIS A 52 -8.62 5.45 -4.19
N GLN A 53 -9.03 6.32 -5.10
CA GLN A 53 -8.35 7.58 -5.45
C GLN A 53 -8.40 8.68 -4.37
N THR A 54 -8.80 8.34 -3.15
CA THR A 54 -8.92 9.29 -2.03
C THR A 54 -8.66 8.60 -0.70
N LEU A 55 -9.27 7.44 -0.47
CA LEU A 55 -9.07 6.70 0.77
C LEU A 55 -8.00 5.61 0.67
N GLY A 56 -7.46 5.35 -0.51
CA GLY A 56 -6.66 4.18 -0.76
C GLY A 56 -5.19 4.30 -0.38
N ASN A 57 -4.50 3.17 -0.35
CA ASN A 57 -3.08 3.07 0.00
C ASN A 57 -2.22 3.90 -0.96
N ALA A 58 -2.43 3.79 -2.27
CA ALA A 58 -1.68 4.58 -3.24
C ALA A 58 -1.96 6.08 -3.12
N ALA A 59 -3.22 6.46 -2.84
CA ALA A 59 -3.59 7.86 -2.59
C ALA A 59 -2.96 8.40 -1.30
N ALA A 60 -2.76 7.56 -0.29
CA ALA A 60 -2.05 7.95 0.92
C ALA A 60 -0.60 8.35 0.65
N ILE A 61 0.10 7.59 -0.19
CA ILE A 61 1.47 7.92 -0.60
C ILE A 61 1.50 9.15 -1.52
N ALA A 62 0.55 9.26 -2.45
CA ALA A 62 0.49 10.42 -3.35
C ALA A 62 0.32 11.73 -2.58
N ASP A 63 -0.60 11.76 -1.61
CA ASP A 63 -0.80 12.94 -0.76
C ASP A 63 0.43 13.23 0.12
N LEU A 64 1.11 12.17 0.60
CA LEU A 64 2.33 12.30 1.39
C LEU A 64 3.44 13.03 0.63
N LEU A 65 3.58 12.71 -0.66
CA LEU A 65 4.55 13.31 -1.57
C LEU A 65 4.05 14.60 -2.22
N ASN A 66 2.84 15.05 -1.89
CA ASN A 66 2.18 16.22 -2.48
C ASN A 66 2.12 16.13 -4.01
N LEU A 67 1.72 14.97 -4.56
CA LEU A 67 1.59 14.82 -6.01
C LEU A 67 0.41 15.62 -6.56
N ASP A 68 0.64 16.32 -7.66
CA ASP A 68 -0.37 17.02 -8.45
C ASP A 68 -0.85 16.14 -9.62
N ASP A 69 -1.94 16.56 -10.27
CA ASP A 69 -2.49 15.90 -11.48
C ASP A 69 -2.58 14.37 -11.35
N THR A 70 -3.21 13.90 -10.27
CA THR A 70 -3.29 12.47 -9.96
C THR A 70 -4.36 11.74 -10.77
N ASP A 71 -4.01 10.55 -11.26
CA ASP A 71 -4.87 9.68 -12.05
C ASP A 71 -4.76 8.22 -11.60
N PRO A 72 -5.80 7.39 -11.81
CA PRO A 72 -5.72 5.96 -11.53
C PRO A 72 -4.60 5.27 -12.31
N PHE A 73 -3.89 4.34 -11.65
CA PHE A 73 -2.78 3.59 -12.25
C PHE A 73 -2.84 2.10 -11.85
N GLY A 74 -2.21 1.25 -12.66
CA GLY A 74 -1.99 -0.16 -12.36
C GLY A 74 -3.25 -1.00 -12.53
N LYS A 75 -3.49 -1.50 -13.75
CA LYS A 75 -4.69 -2.31 -14.02
C LYS A 75 -4.57 -3.74 -13.52
N MET A 76 -5.61 -4.23 -12.85
CA MET A 76 -5.77 -5.63 -12.46
C MET A 76 -7.17 -6.12 -12.87
N GLY A 77 -7.28 -6.68 -14.07
CA GLY A 77 -8.57 -7.05 -14.63
C GLY A 77 -9.45 -5.80 -14.85
N PRO A 78 -10.68 -5.74 -14.28
CA PRO A 78 -11.53 -4.55 -14.36
C PRO A 78 -11.15 -3.44 -13.38
N GLU A 79 -10.30 -3.73 -12.39
CA GLU A 79 -9.96 -2.82 -11.30
C GLU A 79 -8.64 -2.07 -11.57
N VAL A 80 -8.44 -0.97 -10.84
CA VAL A 80 -7.17 -0.24 -10.72
C VAL A 80 -6.67 -0.39 -9.29
N VAL A 81 -5.38 -0.61 -9.11
CA VAL A 81 -4.78 -0.95 -7.80
C VAL A 81 -3.75 0.09 -7.33
N GLY A 82 -3.72 1.24 -8.00
CA GLY A 82 -2.72 2.26 -7.75
C GLY A 82 -3.15 3.65 -8.20
N GLN A 83 -2.20 4.56 -8.10
CA GLN A 83 -2.34 5.95 -8.53
C GLN A 83 -1.02 6.42 -9.12
N GLN A 84 -1.07 7.39 -10.02
CA GLN A 84 0.09 8.10 -10.52
C GLN A 84 -0.15 9.60 -10.42
N GLY A 85 0.92 10.39 -10.40
CA GLY A 85 0.83 11.84 -10.36
C GLY A 85 2.13 12.51 -10.75
N VAL A 86 2.10 13.84 -10.75
CA VAL A 86 3.25 14.70 -11.04
C VAL A 86 3.85 15.18 -9.72
N ALA A 87 5.15 14.97 -9.56
CA ALA A 87 5.88 15.43 -8.39
C ALA A 87 6.02 16.96 -8.37
N PRO A 88 6.13 17.58 -7.18
CA PRO A 88 6.53 18.97 -7.05
C PRO A 88 7.86 19.25 -7.78
N ALA A 89 8.00 20.47 -8.31
CA ALA A 89 9.20 20.86 -9.05
C ALA A 89 10.47 20.66 -8.22
N SER A 90 11.47 20.02 -8.84
CA SER A 90 12.78 19.69 -8.24
C SER A 90 12.74 18.73 -7.05
N LEU A 91 11.67 17.94 -6.88
CA LEU A 91 11.71 16.80 -5.95
C LEU A 91 12.79 15.81 -6.42
N THR A 92 13.79 15.56 -5.58
CA THR A 92 14.81 14.55 -5.86
C THR A 92 14.41 13.18 -5.31
N ARG A 93 14.97 12.12 -5.88
CA ARG A 93 14.78 10.75 -5.35
C ARG A 93 15.24 10.61 -3.89
N ASP A 94 16.25 11.37 -3.46
CA ASP A 94 16.75 11.33 -2.09
C ASP A 94 15.75 11.99 -1.13
N GLU A 95 15.20 13.16 -1.49
CA GLU A 95 14.17 13.85 -0.70
C GLU A 95 12.87 13.03 -0.62
N LEU A 96 12.47 12.41 -1.74
CA LEU A 96 11.35 11.47 -1.77
C LEU A 96 11.60 10.31 -0.80
N THR A 97 12.79 9.71 -0.84
CA THR A 97 13.14 8.57 0.01
C THR A 97 13.10 8.96 1.49
N THR A 98 13.73 10.08 1.86
CA THR A 98 13.69 10.60 3.24
C THR A 98 12.25 10.89 3.71
N THR A 99 11.39 11.39 2.82
CA THR A 99 9.98 11.62 3.15
C THR A 99 9.28 10.30 3.45
N LEU A 100 9.49 9.27 2.62
CA LEU A 100 8.90 7.95 2.85
C LEU A 100 9.43 7.30 4.13
N GLU A 101 10.74 7.34 4.39
CA GLU A 101 11.33 6.77 5.61
C GLU A 101 10.71 7.39 6.88
N SER A 102 10.62 8.73 6.90
CA SER A 102 10.06 9.48 8.02
C SER A 102 8.58 9.17 8.24
N GLU A 103 7.79 9.19 7.17
CA GLU A 103 6.33 9.21 7.26
C GLU A 103 5.71 7.81 7.29
N LEU A 104 6.41 6.81 6.74
CA LEU A 104 6.04 5.40 6.86
C LEU A 104 6.60 4.74 8.13
N GLU A 105 7.41 5.47 8.91
CA GLU A 105 8.07 4.98 10.13
C GLU A 105 8.93 3.73 9.85
N ASP A 106 9.63 3.71 8.71
CA ASP A 106 10.42 2.58 8.21
C ASP A 106 11.75 3.05 7.61
N ASP A 107 12.88 2.73 8.26
CA ASP A 107 14.21 3.19 7.86
C ASP A 107 14.85 2.33 6.74
N ASP A 108 14.17 1.30 6.23
CA ASP A 108 14.72 0.33 5.26
C ASP A 108 14.24 0.57 3.81
N VAL A 109 13.95 1.82 3.43
CA VAL A 109 13.54 2.16 2.06
C VAL A 109 14.71 1.95 1.08
N GLN A 110 14.53 1.04 0.11
CA GLN A 110 15.53 0.75 -0.90
C GLN A 110 15.20 1.46 -2.23
N VAL A 111 16.20 2.12 -2.82
CA VAL A 111 16.08 2.74 -4.14
C VAL A 111 16.92 2.00 -5.18
N LEU A 112 16.31 1.71 -6.33
CA LEU A 112 16.98 1.29 -7.56
C LEU A 112 17.06 2.51 -8.48
N ASP A 113 18.22 3.14 -8.52
CA ASP A 113 18.48 4.49 -9.03
C ASP A 113 18.77 4.54 -10.55
N PHE A 114 17.96 3.84 -11.35
CA PHE A 114 18.17 3.76 -12.80
C PHE A 114 17.47 4.86 -13.61
N GLY A 115 16.61 5.66 -12.97
CA GLY A 115 15.94 6.81 -13.55
C GLY A 115 16.66 8.13 -13.25
N PRO A 116 15.99 9.27 -13.51
CA PRO A 116 16.55 10.59 -13.23
C PRO A 116 16.72 10.85 -11.72
N GLU A 117 17.56 11.83 -11.39
CA GLU A 117 17.76 12.29 -10.01
C GLU A 117 16.58 13.13 -9.51
N GLU A 118 16.14 14.08 -10.34
CA GLU A 118 14.87 14.81 -10.16
C GLU A 118 13.74 13.95 -10.73
N VAL A 119 12.74 13.65 -9.92
CA VAL A 119 11.57 12.85 -10.29
C VAL A 119 10.44 13.78 -10.74
N GLU A 120 9.73 13.40 -11.80
CA GLU A 120 8.64 14.21 -12.38
C GLU A 120 7.33 13.44 -12.38
N ARG A 121 7.29 12.21 -12.90
CA ARG A 121 6.08 11.37 -12.94
C ARG A 121 6.27 10.11 -12.12
N ILE A 122 5.46 9.99 -11.08
CA ILE A 122 5.55 8.90 -10.11
C ILE A 122 4.32 8.01 -10.27
N ALA A 123 4.55 6.71 -10.47
CA ALA A 123 3.55 5.66 -10.39
C ALA A 123 3.64 4.98 -9.03
N ILE A 124 2.50 4.66 -8.41
CA ILE A 124 2.40 4.07 -7.08
C ILE A 124 1.52 2.82 -7.15
N VAL A 125 2.07 1.68 -6.74
CA VAL A 125 1.34 0.44 -6.46
C VAL A 125 1.90 -0.14 -5.17
N THR A 126 1.16 -0.04 -4.08
CA THR A 126 1.58 -0.46 -2.73
C THR A 126 1.74 -1.97 -2.62
N GLY A 127 2.38 -2.47 -1.56
CA GLY A 127 2.63 -3.90 -1.40
C GLY A 127 3.56 -4.47 -2.47
N SER A 128 3.13 -5.49 -3.22
CA SER A 128 3.97 -6.20 -4.21
C SER A 128 3.78 -5.72 -5.66
N GLY A 129 3.94 -4.42 -5.91
CA GLY A 129 3.63 -3.74 -7.18
C GLY A 129 4.68 -3.83 -8.31
N THR A 130 5.77 -4.57 -8.15
CA THR A 130 6.85 -4.66 -9.17
C THR A 130 6.43 -5.26 -10.51
N ASP A 131 5.27 -5.90 -10.58
CA ASP A 131 4.72 -6.43 -11.83
C ASP A 131 4.28 -5.30 -12.79
N TRP A 132 3.98 -4.10 -12.28
CA TRP A 132 3.53 -2.93 -13.04
C TRP A 132 4.66 -2.04 -13.57
N LEU A 133 5.92 -2.45 -13.44
CA LEU A 133 7.07 -1.65 -13.90
C LEU A 133 7.00 -1.28 -15.39
N ASP A 134 6.62 -2.21 -16.25
CA ASP A 134 6.50 -1.94 -17.68
C ASP A 134 5.32 -1.00 -17.97
N GLU A 135 4.21 -1.13 -17.23
CA GLU A 135 3.06 -0.21 -17.35
C GLU A 135 3.42 1.20 -16.86
N ALA A 136 4.23 1.32 -15.80
CA ALA A 136 4.73 2.60 -15.30
C ALA A 136 5.56 3.30 -16.36
N ARG A 137 6.49 2.57 -16.98
CA ARG A 137 7.29 3.08 -18.10
C ARG A 137 6.41 3.52 -19.28
N ASP A 138 5.44 2.69 -19.68
CA ASP A 138 4.55 2.99 -20.82
C ASP A 138 3.64 4.21 -20.53
N ALA A 139 3.30 4.43 -19.26
CA ALA A 139 2.58 5.62 -18.79
C ALA A 139 3.47 6.88 -18.70
N GLY A 140 4.78 6.75 -18.93
CA GLY A 140 5.74 7.84 -18.86
C GLY A 140 6.18 8.19 -17.44
N ALA A 141 5.97 7.29 -16.46
CA ALA A 141 6.55 7.44 -15.13
C ALA A 141 8.06 7.21 -15.18
N ASP A 142 8.79 8.08 -14.48
CA ASP A 142 10.23 7.95 -14.28
C ASP A 142 10.57 7.22 -12.98
N THR A 143 9.57 7.06 -12.10
CA THR A 143 9.72 6.44 -10.78
C THR A 143 8.50 5.58 -10.47
N LEU A 144 8.72 4.33 -10.04
CA LEU A 144 7.70 3.44 -9.47
C LEU A 144 7.94 3.29 -7.98
N ILE A 145 6.94 3.61 -7.16
CA ILE A 145 6.92 3.34 -5.72
C ILE A 145 6.11 2.08 -5.47
N THR A 146 6.68 1.17 -4.68
CA THR A 146 6.02 -0.04 -4.21
C THR A 146 6.60 -0.48 -2.87
N GLY A 147 6.09 -1.57 -2.28
CA GLY A 147 6.59 -2.10 -1.02
C GLY A 147 7.76 -3.07 -1.22
N GLU A 148 7.52 -4.18 -1.92
CA GLU A 148 8.46 -5.30 -2.01
C GLU A 148 9.07 -5.50 -3.40
N GLY A 149 10.39 -5.69 -3.41
CA GLY A 149 11.15 -6.07 -4.59
C GLY A 149 11.14 -7.57 -4.86
N LYS A 150 11.00 -7.96 -6.13
CA LYS A 150 11.36 -9.32 -6.60
C LYS A 150 12.74 -9.26 -7.25
N GLN A 151 13.53 -10.33 -7.22
CA GLN A 151 14.92 -10.31 -7.73
C GLN A 151 15.03 -9.74 -9.16
N GLN A 152 14.08 -10.07 -10.04
CA GLN A 152 14.07 -9.61 -11.43
C GLN A 152 13.83 -8.10 -11.59
N VAL A 153 13.28 -7.42 -10.58
CA VAL A 153 12.94 -5.99 -10.66
C VAL A 153 14.18 -5.14 -10.93
N TYR A 154 15.34 -5.55 -10.41
CA TYR A 154 16.61 -4.86 -10.64
C TYR A 154 16.95 -4.75 -12.13
N HIS A 155 16.88 -5.87 -12.85
CA HIS A 155 17.21 -5.89 -14.27
C HIS A 155 16.15 -5.16 -15.10
N ARG A 156 14.87 -5.33 -14.75
CA ARG A 156 13.76 -4.65 -15.44
C ARG A 156 13.82 -3.14 -15.27
N ALA A 157 14.05 -2.64 -14.06
CA ALA A 157 14.21 -1.22 -13.76
C ALA A 157 15.38 -0.62 -14.55
N ARG A 158 16.52 -1.32 -14.57
CA ARG A 158 17.71 -0.90 -15.32
C ARG A 158 17.49 -0.85 -16.83
N GLU A 159 16.80 -1.83 -17.38
CA GLU A 159 16.48 -1.89 -18.82
C GLU A 159 15.43 -0.85 -19.22
N ALA A 160 14.52 -0.53 -18.31
CA ALA A 160 13.49 0.48 -18.50
C ALA A 160 14.01 1.91 -18.29
N GLY A 161 15.08 2.10 -17.50
CA GLY A 161 15.65 3.42 -17.18
C GLY A 161 14.77 4.24 -16.24
N ILE A 162 14.16 3.57 -15.26
CA ILE A 162 13.22 4.16 -14.29
C ILE A 162 13.70 3.84 -12.87
N ASN A 163 13.47 4.77 -11.95
CA ASN A 163 13.69 4.55 -10.53
C ASN A 163 12.66 3.56 -9.97
N VAL A 164 13.07 2.67 -9.07
CA VAL A 164 12.12 1.87 -8.28
C VAL A 164 12.41 2.08 -6.80
N VAL A 165 11.40 2.50 -6.07
CA VAL A 165 11.46 2.72 -4.61
C VAL A 165 10.69 1.58 -3.94
N LEU A 166 11.37 0.83 -3.09
CA LEU A 166 10.85 -0.29 -2.32
C LEU A 166 10.75 0.16 -0.85
N ALA A 167 9.55 0.54 -0.43
CA ALA A 167 9.30 1.19 0.85
C ALA A 167 8.56 0.31 1.86
N GLY A 168 8.73 -1.02 1.78
CA GLY A 168 8.14 -2.01 2.68
C GLY A 168 6.68 -2.34 2.36
N HIS A 169 6.33 -3.63 2.38
CA HIS A 169 4.97 -4.08 2.08
C HIS A 169 3.99 -3.55 3.11
N TYR A 170 4.28 -3.82 4.38
CA TYR A 170 3.41 -3.41 5.47
C TYR A 170 3.30 -1.89 5.52
N ALA A 171 4.44 -1.19 5.42
CA ALA A 171 4.50 0.26 5.61
C ALA A 171 3.67 1.00 4.55
N THR A 172 3.80 0.60 3.28
CA THR A 172 3.03 1.19 2.16
C THR A 172 1.53 0.90 2.19
N GLU A 173 1.07 -0.12 2.93
CA GLU A 173 -0.35 -0.50 3.00
C GLU A 173 -1.07 -0.09 4.30
N THR A 174 -0.42 0.75 5.13
CA THR A 174 -1.05 1.26 6.35
C THR A 174 -1.99 2.45 6.09
N GLY A 175 -1.71 3.23 5.05
CA GLY A 175 -2.35 4.53 4.80
C GLY A 175 -3.86 4.43 4.61
N GLY A 176 -4.33 3.45 3.82
CA GLY A 176 -5.76 3.30 3.54
C GLY A 176 -6.56 2.92 4.79
N VAL A 177 -6.03 2.02 5.63
CA VAL A 177 -6.70 1.61 6.86
C VAL A 177 -6.75 2.76 7.88
N ARG A 178 -5.67 3.55 7.97
CA ARG A 178 -5.65 4.78 8.81
C ARG A 178 -6.66 5.83 8.31
N ARG A 179 -6.85 5.98 6.99
CA ARG A 179 -7.89 6.86 6.43
C ARG A 179 -9.30 6.37 6.72
N LEU A 180 -9.54 5.05 6.67
CA LEU A 180 -10.82 4.48 7.08
C LEU A 180 -11.10 4.70 8.58
N GLN A 181 -10.08 4.67 9.43
CA GLN A 181 -10.20 5.03 10.83
C GLN A 181 -10.70 6.47 10.98
N SER A 182 -10.02 7.45 10.37
CA SER A 182 -10.43 8.86 10.45
C SER A 182 -11.86 9.07 9.95
N LEU A 183 -12.25 8.40 8.86
CA LEU A 183 -13.61 8.45 8.34
C LEU A 183 -14.65 7.87 9.33
N ALA A 184 -14.33 6.77 10.00
CA ALA A 184 -15.19 6.19 11.00
C ALA A 184 -15.33 7.09 12.25
N GLU A 185 -14.26 7.78 12.66
CA GLU A 185 -14.28 8.76 13.74
C GLU A 185 -15.23 9.94 13.41
N GLU A 186 -15.27 10.39 12.15
CA GLU A 186 -16.23 11.41 11.68
C GLU A 186 -17.69 10.95 11.81
N TRP A 187 -17.95 9.65 11.73
CA TRP A 187 -19.28 9.07 11.94
C TRP A 187 -19.63 8.91 13.44
N GLY A 188 -18.72 9.27 14.34
CA GLY A 188 -18.90 9.17 15.78
C GLY A 188 -18.60 7.79 16.36
N LEU A 189 -17.86 6.95 15.62
CA LEU A 189 -17.42 5.64 16.11
C LEU A 189 -16.15 5.76 16.96
N SER A 190 -16.02 4.91 17.97
CA SER A 190 -14.78 4.77 18.72
C SER A 190 -13.87 3.79 17.99
N THR A 191 -12.64 4.21 17.70
CA THR A 191 -11.70 3.43 16.91
C THR A 191 -10.32 3.37 17.58
N SER A 192 -9.58 2.31 17.28
CA SER A 192 -8.17 2.16 17.64
C SER A 192 -7.40 1.49 16.51
N TYR A 193 -6.20 2.01 16.21
CA TYR A 193 -5.30 1.40 15.24
C TYR A 193 -4.34 0.42 15.92
N HIS A 194 -4.18 -0.77 15.34
CA HIS A 194 -3.29 -1.81 15.86
C HIS A 194 -2.18 -2.11 14.85
N SER A 195 -1.03 -1.48 15.04
CA SER A 195 0.14 -1.66 14.18
C SER A 195 0.82 -3.02 14.42
N HIS A 196 1.19 -3.72 13.35
CA HIS A 196 1.91 -4.98 13.36
C HIS A 196 3.04 -4.98 12.31
N PRO A 197 4.08 -4.15 12.46
CA PRO A 197 5.16 -4.05 11.49
C PRO A 197 5.84 -5.39 11.27
N THR A 198 6.06 -5.75 10.01
CA THR A 198 6.65 -7.04 9.61
C THR A 198 8.15 -6.97 9.36
N GLY A 199 8.68 -5.77 9.06
CA GLY A 199 10.06 -5.61 8.57
C GLY A 199 10.28 -6.28 7.21
N LEU A 200 9.23 -6.30 6.37
CA LEU A 200 9.22 -6.88 5.03
C LEU A 200 8.74 -5.82 4.04
#